data_AF-A0A957IBX3-F1
#
_entry.id   AF-A0A957IBX3-F1
#
_cell.length_a   1.000
_cell.length_b   1.000
_cell.length_c   1.000
_cell.angle_alpha   90.00
_cell.angle_beta   90.00
_cell.angle_gamma   90.00
#
_symmetry.space_group_name_H-M   'P 1'
#
loop_
_entity.id
_entity.type
_entity.pdbx_description
1 polymer ?
#
loop_
_entity_poly.entity_id
_entity_poly.type
_entity_poly.pdbx_seq_one_letter_code
_entity_poly.pdbx_strand_id
1 'polypeptide(L)'
;IAAQVMQKLWRPLPAEHNFPSVADWAGGLAELREEFGGGTGPFDEKLVGTAESLFTDLLASSGEPVLLHGDLHHYNILSVGDGWKAIDPKGLAGEPAYEVGALLRNPFTLYDEPDLKRITVRRLDILAETLSLDRERLRQWGLAQAVLSAWWSYEDGDDVAALEPMMRFVKALLTFA
;
A
#
# COMPACT_ATOMS: atom_id res chain seq x y z
N ILE A 1 5.19 -6.74 15.61
CA ILE A 1 5.58 -7.85 14.70
C ILE A 1 5.83 -7.32 13.30
N ALA A 2 4.82 -6.99 12.49
CA ALA A 2 5.03 -6.61 11.08
C ALA A 2 6.03 -5.46 10.88
N ALA A 3 5.92 -4.36 11.64
CA ALA A 3 6.87 -3.26 11.61
C ALA A 3 8.34 -3.69 11.88
N GLN A 4 8.55 -4.62 12.81
CA GLN A 4 9.89 -5.15 13.11
C GLN A 4 10.40 -6.06 11.99
N VAL A 5 9.50 -6.74 11.27
CA VAL A 5 9.85 -7.52 10.08
C VAL A 5 10.24 -6.58 8.94
N MET A 6 9.49 -5.50 8.71
CA MET A 6 9.82 -4.44 7.73
C MET A 6 11.23 -3.88 7.97
N GLN A 7 11.54 -3.45 9.19
CA GLN A 7 12.86 -2.92 9.56
C GLN A 7 14.01 -3.91 9.31
N LYS A 8 13.76 -5.23 9.43
CA LYS A 8 14.76 -6.26 9.13
C LYS A 8 14.94 -6.53 7.64
N LEU A 9 13.93 -6.24 6.83
CA LEU A 9 13.96 -6.44 5.37
C LEU A 9 14.59 -5.26 4.65
N TRP A 10 14.32 -4.04 5.11
CA TRP A 10 14.82 -2.82 4.49
C TRP A 10 16.34 -2.76 4.51
N ARG A 11 16.91 -2.67 3.32
CA ARG A 11 18.35 -2.57 3.08
C ARG A 11 18.58 -1.85 1.75
N PRO A 12 19.76 -1.24 1.54
CA PRO A 12 20.12 -0.70 0.25
C PRO A 12 19.91 -1.71 -0.86
N LEU A 13 19.47 -1.23 -2.02
CA LEU A 13 19.39 -2.06 -3.22
C LEU A 13 20.81 -2.51 -3.64
N PRO A 14 20.97 -3.72 -4.19
CA PRO A 14 22.23 -4.11 -4.83
C PRO A 14 22.60 -3.13 -5.96
N ALA A 15 23.89 -2.89 -6.22
CA ALA A 15 24.29 -1.94 -7.27
C ALA A 15 23.73 -2.28 -8.67
N GLU A 16 23.56 -3.58 -8.95
CA GLU A 16 22.87 -4.09 -10.13
C GLU A 16 21.66 -4.91 -9.67
N HIS A 17 20.46 -4.53 -10.09
CA HIS A 17 19.23 -5.25 -9.78
C HIS A 17 18.18 -5.08 -10.88
N ASN A 18 17.20 -5.99 -10.90
CA ASN A 18 16.03 -5.95 -11.78
C ASN A 18 14.72 -5.81 -11.00
N PHE A 19 14.76 -5.40 -9.73
CA PHE A 19 13.54 -5.12 -8.98
C PHE A 19 12.77 -3.98 -9.65
N PRO A 20 11.44 -4.12 -9.88
CA PRO A 20 10.62 -2.98 -10.26
C PRO A 20 10.68 -1.91 -9.17
N SER A 21 10.38 -0.67 -9.54
CA SER A 21 10.25 0.43 -8.60
C SER A 21 8.79 0.69 -8.23
N VAL A 22 8.56 1.39 -7.12
CA VAL A 22 7.24 1.93 -6.78
C VAL A 22 6.70 2.83 -7.90
N ALA A 23 7.59 3.53 -8.62
CA ALA A 23 7.23 4.37 -9.76
C ALA A 23 6.69 3.52 -10.93
N ASP A 24 7.32 2.38 -11.22
CA ASP A 24 6.84 1.45 -12.25
C ASP A 24 5.45 0.92 -11.89
N TRP A 25 5.23 0.56 -10.63
CA TRP A 25 3.92 0.13 -10.13
C TRP A 25 2.86 1.23 -10.19
N ALA A 26 3.22 2.48 -9.92
CA ALA A 26 2.31 3.61 -10.05
C ALA A 26 1.78 3.78 -11.48
N GLY A 27 2.50 3.26 -12.49
CA GLY A 27 2.07 3.18 -13.89
C GLY A 27 0.74 2.46 -14.08
N GLY A 28 0.34 1.56 -13.16
CA GLY A 28 -0.96 0.89 -13.22
C GLY A 28 -2.16 1.86 -13.18
N LEU A 29 -2.03 3.06 -12.60
CA LEU A 29 -3.11 4.06 -12.68
C LEU A 29 -3.25 4.64 -14.11
N ALA A 30 -2.18 4.68 -14.89
CA ALA A 30 -2.26 5.05 -16.30
C ALA A 30 -2.90 3.93 -17.14
N GLU A 31 -2.59 2.67 -16.82
CA GLU A 31 -3.23 1.48 -17.43
C GLU A 31 -4.74 1.47 -17.15
N LEU A 32 -5.16 1.79 -15.93
CA LEU A 32 -6.57 2.01 -15.58
C LEU A 32 -7.23 3.03 -16.50
N ARG A 33 -6.58 4.19 -16.69
CA ARG A 33 -7.09 5.25 -17.58
C ARG A 33 -7.19 4.75 -19.01
N GLU A 34 -6.18 4.03 -19.50
CA GLU A 34 -6.16 3.49 -20.86
C GLU A 34 -7.30 2.50 -21.09
N GLU A 35 -7.52 1.55 -20.18
CA GLU A 35 -8.60 0.57 -20.24
C GLU A 35 -9.97 1.23 -20.38
N PHE A 36 -10.19 2.36 -19.68
CA PHE A 36 -11.45 3.08 -19.70
C PHE A 36 -11.46 4.33 -20.59
N GLY A 37 -10.59 4.38 -21.61
CA GLY A 37 -10.61 5.43 -22.64
C GLY A 37 -10.36 6.84 -22.11
N GLY A 38 -9.49 6.96 -21.10
CA GLY A 38 -9.17 8.19 -20.36
C GLY A 38 -10.05 8.43 -19.13
N GLY A 39 -11.11 7.65 -18.94
CA GLY A 39 -11.97 7.69 -17.75
C GLY A 39 -11.47 6.77 -16.64
N THR A 40 -12.33 6.55 -15.64
CA THR A 40 -12.06 5.65 -14.51
C THR A 40 -12.98 4.44 -14.47
N GLY A 41 -13.83 4.27 -15.48
CA GLY A 41 -14.78 3.16 -15.57
C GLY A 41 -15.63 3.05 -14.30
N PRO A 42 -15.59 1.92 -13.57
CA PRO A 42 -16.35 1.73 -12.33
C PRO A 42 -15.70 2.39 -11.10
N PHE A 43 -14.47 2.87 -11.19
CA PHE A 43 -13.75 3.47 -10.07
C PHE A 43 -14.20 4.92 -9.80
N ASP A 44 -14.08 5.37 -8.56
CA ASP A 44 -14.40 6.75 -8.19
C ASP A 44 -13.31 7.70 -8.72
N GLU A 45 -13.69 8.56 -9.67
CA GLU A 45 -12.81 9.55 -10.31
C GLU A 45 -12.00 10.39 -9.32
N LYS A 46 -12.61 10.78 -8.20
CA LYS A 46 -11.92 11.59 -7.20
C LYS A 46 -10.87 10.78 -6.44
N LEU A 47 -11.14 9.51 -6.17
CA LEU A 47 -10.19 8.62 -5.50
C LEU A 47 -9.00 8.31 -6.40
N VAL A 48 -9.24 8.03 -7.68
CA VAL A 48 -8.17 7.82 -8.68
C VAL A 48 -7.34 9.08 -8.84
N GLY A 49 -7.97 10.24 -9.07
CA GLY A 49 -7.26 11.53 -9.17
C GLY A 49 -6.45 11.88 -7.91
N THR A 50 -6.95 11.50 -6.73
CA THR A 50 -6.21 11.68 -5.47
C THR A 50 -4.99 10.76 -5.42
N ALA A 51 -5.12 9.49 -5.81
CA ALA A 51 -4.02 8.55 -5.84
C ALA A 51 -2.94 8.96 -6.86
N GLU A 52 -3.33 9.39 -8.06
CA GLU A 52 -2.43 9.92 -9.10
C GLU A 52 -1.61 11.10 -8.57
N SER A 53 -2.29 12.05 -7.90
CA SER A 53 -1.64 13.23 -7.30
C SER A 53 -0.68 12.83 -6.18
N LEU A 54 -1.11 11.92 -5.30
CA LEU A 54 -0.26 11.41 -4.21
C LEU A 54 0.96 10.67 -4.73
N PHE A 55 0.83 9.76 -5.71
CA PHE A 55 1.99 9.09 -6.30
C PHE A 55 2.97 10.11 -6.88
N THR A 56 2.48 11.11 -7.59
CA THR A 56 3.31 12.19 -8.15
C THR A 56 4.09 12.93 -7.06
N ASP A 57 3.39 13.43 -6.04
CA ASP A 57 4.00 14.24 -4.98
C ASP A 57 4.93 13.41 -4.09
N LEU A 58 4.52 12.19 -3.75
CA LEU A 58 5.29 11.29 -2.90
C LEU A 58 6.57 10.88 -3.61
N LEU A 59 6.50 10.38 -4.85
CA LEU A 59 7.68 9.98 -5.62
C LEU A 59 8.67 11.13 -5.82
N ALA A 60 8.18 12.36 -6.06
CA ALA A 60 9.04 13.53 -6.23
C ALA A 60 9.78 13.95 -4.94
N SER A 61 9.30 13.51 -3.77
CA SER A 61 9.86 13.87 -2.45
C SER A 61 10.47 12.69 -1.69
N SER A 62 10.42 11.48 -2.25
CA SER A 62 11.04 10.29 -1.67
C SER A 62 12.57 10.41 -1.67
N GLY A 63 13.19 9.90 -0.61
CA GLY A 63 14.65 9.74 -0.55
C GLY A 63 15.15 8.51 -1.31
N GLU A 64 16.39 8.12 -1.05
CA GLU A 64 17.01 6.93 -1.66
C GLU A 64 16.16 5.67 -1.41
N PRO A 65 15.82 4.89 -2.45
CA PRO A 65 15.00 3.70 -2.30
C PRO A 65 15.74 2.59 -1.57
N VAL A 66 14.99 1.76 -0.87
CA VAL A 66 15.45 0.51 -0.26
C VAL A 66 14.76 -0.68 -0.91
N LEU A 67 15.29 -1.88 -0.66
CA LEU A 67 14.59 -3.11 -1.00
C LEU A 67 13.39 -3.31 -0.06
N LEU A 68 12.22 -3.39 -0.67
CA LEU A 68 10.93 -3.65 -0.06
C LEU A 68 10.44 -5.07 -0.38
N HIS A 69 9.55 -5.60 0.45
CA HIS A 69 8.83 -6.84 0.16
C HIS A 69 7.78 -6.62 -0.94
N GLY A 70 7.06 -5.50 -0.88
CA GLY A 70 6.06 -5.08 -1.86
C GLY A 70 4.65 -5.62 -1.61
N ASP A 71 4.49 -6.56 -0.67
CA ASP A 71 3.19 -7.17 -0.32
C ASP A 71 3.19 -7.76 1.11
N LEU A 72 3.77 -7.02 2.05
CA LEU A 72 3.97 -7.54 3.41
C LEU A 72 2.72 -7.37 4.29
N HIS A 73 1.84 -8.36 4.27
CA HIS A 73 0.70 -8.46 5.19
C HIS A 73 0.81 -9.69 6.11
N HIS A 74 -0.16 -9.82 7.04
CA HIS A 74 -0.11 -10.82 8.11
C HIS A 74 -0.07 -12.29 7.65
N TYR A 75 -0.56 -12.64 6.45
CA TYR A 75 -0.41 -14.01 5.93
C TYR A 75 1.00 -14.29 5.39
N ASN A 76 1.72 -13.24 4.96
CA ASN A 76 3.10 -13.32 4.49
C ASN A 76 4.11 -13.21 5.63
N ILE A 77 3.67 -13.30 6.90
CA ILE A 77 4.53 -13.28 8.08
C ILE A 77 4.29 -14.54 8.91
N LEU A 78 5.25 -15.45 8.90
CA LEU A 78 5.16 -16.73 9.60
C LEU A 78 6.02 -16.74 10.88
N SER A 79 5.49 -17.39 11.91
CA SER A 79 6.26 -17.71 13.12
C SER A 79 7.22 -18.86 12.82
N VAL A 80 8.51 -18.66 13.09
CA VAL A 80 9.55 -19.67 12.88
C VAL A 80 10.47 -19.67 14.10
N GLY A 81 10.40 -20.72 14.91
CA GLY A 81 11.14 -20.79 16.18
C GLY A 81 10.69 -19.70 17.15
N ASP A 82 11.65 -18.88 17.58
CA ASP A 82 11.44 -17.71 18.46
C ASP A 82 11.28 -16.39 17.69
N GLY A 83 11.20 -16.44 16.36
CA GLY A 83 11.17 -15.28 15.49
C GLY A 83 10.08 -15.29 14.43
N TRP A 84 10.13 -14.28 13.55
CA TRP A 84 9.20 -14.08 12.45
C TRP A 84 9.95 -13.99 11.12
N LYS A 85 9.40 -14.59 10.07
CA LYS A 85 9.95 -14.60 8.70
C LYS A 85 8.91 -14.13 7.71
N ALA A 86 9.35 -13.35 6.73
CA ALA A 86 8.53 -12.96 5.59
C ALA A 86 8.64 -14.01 4.47
N ILE A 87 7.55 -14.22 3.73
CA ILE A 87 7.46 -15.12 2.58
C ILE A 87 6.74 -14.43 1.42
N ASP A 88 6.91 -14.97 0.20
CA ASP A 88 6.31 -14.44 -1.04
C ASP A 88 6.61 -12.96 -1.34
N PRO A 89 7.90 -12.52 -1.31
CA PRO A 89 8.23 -11.16 -1.68
C PRO A 89 7.99 -10.94 -3.18
N LYS A 90 7.36 -9.81 -3.53
CA LYS A 90 7.37 -9.30 -4.90
C LYS A 90 8.72 -8.68 -5.25
N GLY A 91 9.38 -8.07 -4.25
CA GLY A 91 10.68 -7.43 -4.37
C GLY A 91 10.58 -6.11 -5.12
N LEU A 92 10.67 -4.99 -4.39
CA LEU A 92 10.40 -3.67 -4.94
C LEU A 92 11.45 -2.66 -4.49
N ALA A 93 11.85 -1.75 -5.37
CA ALA A 93 12.66 -0.58 -5.04
C ALA A 93 11.75 0.60 -4.65
N GLY A 94 11.83 1.08 -3.42
CA GLY A 94 10.98 2.20 -3.00
C GLY A 94 11.26 2.78 -1.62
N GLU A 95 10.48 3.79 -1.26
CA GLU A 95 10.53 4.42 0.06
C GLU A 95 10.01 3.44 1.13
N PRO A 96 10.67 3.32 2.31
CA PRO A 96 10.20 2.46 3.40
C PRO A 96 8.73 2.67 3.78
N ALA A 97 8.25 3.91 3.71
CA ALA A 97 6.88 4.28 4.01
C ALA A 97 5.83 3.61 3.10
N TYR A 98 6.21 3.20 1.88
CA TYR A 98 5.31 2.49 0.96
C TYR A 98 4.93 1.08 1.45
N GLU A 99 5.85 0.39 2.14
CA GLU A 99 5.69 -1.01 2.59
C GLU A 99 4.46 -1.23 3.48
N VAL A 100 4.01 -0.18 4.19
CA VAL A 100 2.94 -0.32 5.19
C VAL A 100 1.56 -0.52 4.57
N GLY A 101 1.35 -0.13 3.31
CA GLY A 101 -0.01 -0.06 2.77
C GLY A 101 -0.66 -1.44 2.60
N ALA A 102 0.09 -2.47 2.19
CA ALA A 102 -0.40 -3.85 2.09
C ALA A 102 -0.86 -4.36 3.46
N LEU A 103 -0.10 -4.05 4.51
CA LEU A 103 -0.47 -4.34 5.88
C LEU A 103 -1.73 -3.58 6.28
N LEU A 104 -1.82 -2.27 6.06
CA LEU A 104 -2.96 -1.44 6.46
C LEU A 104 -4.28 -1.90 5.85
N ARG A 105 -4.26 -2.32 4.57
CA ARG A 105 -5.44 -2.86 3.87
C ARG A 105 -5.87 -4.22 4.37
N ASN A 106 -4.96 -4.99 4.96
CA ASN A 106 -5.21 -6.35 5.42
C ASN A 106 -5.43 -6.43 6.94
N PRO A 107 -6.19 -7.42 7.44
CA PRO A 107 -7.02 -8.37 6.68
C PRO A 107 -8.24 -7.68 6.05
N PHE A 108 -8.78 -8.24 4.95
CA PHE A 108 -9.99 -7.71 4.32
C PHE A 108 -11.23 -7.77 5.23
N THR A 109 -11.24 -8.69 6.21
CA THR A 109 -12.30 -8.73 7.24
C THR A 109 -12.35 -7.46 8.10
N LEU A 110 -11.28 -6.66 8.12
CA LEU A 110 -11.25 -5.38 8.80
C LEU A 110 -12.31 -4.41 8.26
N TYR A 111 -12.67 -4.53 6.98
CA TYR A 111 -13.61 -3.61 6.33
C TYR A 111 -15.05 -3.72 6.87
N ASP A 112 -15.37 -4.81 7.55
CA ASP A 112 -16.68 -5.05 8.16
C ASP A 112 -16.72 -4.65 9.65
N GLU A 113 -15.58 -4.22 10.21
CA GLU A 113 -15.52 -3.74 11.58
C GLU A 113 -16.27 -2.40 11.73
N PRO A 114 -17.24 -2.28 12.67
CA PRO A 114 -17.97 -1.04 12.90
C PRO A 114 -17.06 0.16 13.21
N ASP A 115 -15.92 -0.14 13.84
CA ASP A 115 -14.90 0.83 14.27
C ASP A 115 -13.72 0.96 13.29
N LEU A 116 -13.89 0.59 12.01
CA LEU A 116 -12.84 0.60 10.97
C LEU A 116 -11.92 1.82 11.05
N LYS A 117 -12.49 3.03 11.15
CA LYS A 117 -11.72 4.28 11.25
C LYS A 117 -10.82 4.30 12.48
N ARG A 118 -11.36 3.99 13.66
CA ARG A 118 -10.61 3.98 14.93
C ARG A 118 -9.50 2.92 14.90
N ILE A 119 -9.78 1.74 14.36
CA ILE A 119 -8.79 0.67 14.22
C ILE A 119 -7.67 1.11 13.26
N THR A 120 -8.02 1.68 12.10
CA THR A 120 -7.05 2.14 11.10
C THR A 120 -6.15 3.24 11.67
N VAL A 121 -6.72 4.25 12.33
CA VAL A 121 -5.94 5.30 13.03
C VAL A 121 -4.96 4.69 14.02
N ARG A 122 -5.44 3.80 14.90
CA ARG A 122 -4.57 3.15 15.89
C ARG A 122 -3.44 2.34 15.25
N ARG A 123 -3.72 1.62 14.16
CA ARG A 123 -2.71 0.84 13.43
C ARG A 123 -1.66 1.77 12.82
N LEU A 124 -2.09 2.88 12.24
CA LEU A 124 -1.21 3.89 11.67
C LEU A 124 -0.31 4.52 12.75
N ASP A 125 -0.86 4.85 13.92
CA ASP A 125 -0.09 5.41 15.04
C ASP A 125 1.01 4.44 15.51
N ILE A 126 0.64 3.15 15.69
CA ILE A 126 1.60 2.11 16.08
C ILE A 126 2.70 1.95 15.03
N LEU A 127 2.36 2.00 13.74
CA LEU A 127 3.33 1.88 12.65
C LEU A 127 4.27 3.09 12.62
N ALA A 128 3.73 4.31 12.69
CA ALA A 128 4.51 5.54 12.71
C ALA A 128 5.50 5.56 13.89
N GLU A 129 5.02 5.21 15.10
CA GLU A 129 5.87 5.14 16.30
C GLU A 129 6.95 4.04 16.16
N THR A 130 6.55 2.81 15.82
CA THR A 130 7.48 1.66 15.78
C THR A 130 8.53 1.81 14.67
N LEU A 131 8.14 2.36 13.52
CA LEU A 131 9.02 2.56 12.37
C LEU A 131 9.80 3.88 12.46
N SER A 132 9.42 4.78 13.38
CA SER A 132 9.93 6.16 13.46
C SER A 132 9.79 6.90 12.13
N LEU A 133 8.63 6.74 11.48
CA LEU A 133 8.29 7.36 10.20
C LEU A 133 7.17 8.37 10.37
N ASP A 134 7.11 9.35 9.45
CA ASP A 134 6.04 10.34 9.45
C ASP A 134 4.68 9.68 9.22
N ARG A 135 3.76 9.94 10.16
CA ARG A 135 2.44 9.31 10.18
C ARG A 135 1.60 9.68 8.95
N GLU A 136 1.68 10.93 8.51
CA GLU A 136 0.92 11.41 7.37
C GLU A 136 1.46 10.81 6.06
N ARG A 137 2.78 10.68 5.95
CA ARG A 137 3.45 9.99 4.84
C ARG A 137 3.00 8.53 4.72
N LEU A 138 2.92 7.81 5.84
CA LEU A 138 2.39 6.43 5.88
C LEU A 138 0.92 6.38 5.41
N ARG A 139 0.10 7.35 5.83
CA ARG A 139 -1.31 7.45 5.44
C ARG A 139 -1.46 7.66 3.94
N GLN A 140 -0.69 8.60 3.39
CA GLN A 140 -0.72 8.97 1.99
C GLN A 140 -0.29 7.80 1.09
N TRP A 141 0.81 7.13 1.43
CA TRP A 141 1.23 5.92 0.71
C TRP A 141 0.19 4.79 0.80
N GLY A 142 -0.36 4.56 2.00
CA GLY A 142 -1.40 3.55 2.21
C GLY A 142 -2.67 3.82 1.40
N LEU A 143 -3.04 5.09 1.25
CA LEU A 143 -4.18 5.52 0.43
C LEU A 143 -3.90 5.28 -1.06
N ALA A 144 -2.78 5.79 -1.58
CA ALA A 144 -2.42 5.67 -2.99
C ALA A 144 -2.29 4.19 -3.41
N GLN A 145 -1.62 3.38 -2.59
CA GLN A 145 -1.48 1.94 -2.83
C GLN A 145 -2.82 1.20 -2.77
N ALA A 146 -3.77 1.63 -1.92
CA ALA A 146 -5.08 0.99 -1.85
C ALA A 146 -5.91 1.20 -3.12
N VAL A 147 -5.83 2.37 -3.74
CA VAL A 147 -6.48 2.61 -5.04
C VAL A 147 -5.82 1.77 -6.13
N LEU A 148 -4.48 1.76 -6.19
CA LEU A 148 -3.73 0.93 -7.14
C LEU A 148 -4.02 -0.57 -6.98
N SER A 149 -4.13 -1.08 -5.75
CA SER A 149 -4.47 -2.48 -5.56
C SER A 149 -5.91 -2.82 -5.94
N ALA A 150 -6.84 -1.87 -5.85
CA ALA A 150 -8.21 -2.09 -6.33
C ALA A 150 -8.24 -2.22 -7.85
N TRP A 151 -7.39 -1.44 -8.57
CA TRP A 151 -7.17 -1.60 -10.00
C TRP A 151 -6.67 -3.01 -10.35
N TRP A 152 -5.59 -3.48 -9.72
CA TRP A 152 -5.07 -4.81 -10.01
C TRP A 152 -6.05 -5.94 -9.68
N SER A 153 -6.86 -5.78 -8.63
CA SER A 153 -7.89 -6.79 -8.31
C SER A 153 -8.94 -6.88 -9.44
N TYR A 154 -9.31 -5.74 -10.02
CA TYR A 154 -10.20 -5.70 -11.18
C TYR A 154 -9.57 -6.34 -12.43
N GLU A 155 -8.30 -6.05 -12.73
CA GLU A 155 -7.57 -6.67 -13.84
C GLU A 155 -7.46 -8.20 -13.69
N ASP A 156 -7.27 -8.67 -12.46
CA ASP A 156 -7.25 -10.11 -12.12
C ASP A 156 -8.64 -10.77 -12.21
N GLY A 157 -9.69 -10.00 -12.51
CA GLY A 157 -11.04 -10.47 -12.79
C GLY A 157 -12.01 -10.42 -11.60
N ASP A 158 -11.65 -9.75 -10.51
CA ASP A 158 -12.59 -9.52 -9.40
C ASP A 158 -13.74 -8.61 -9.84
N ASP A 159 -14.95 -8.92 -9.35
CA ASP A 159 -16.11 -8.07 -9.56
C ASP A 159 -15.90 -6.72 -8.86
N VAL A 160 -16.33 -5.64 -9.50
CA VAL A 160 -16.39 -4.29 -8.93
C VAL A 160 -17.04 -4.28 -7.54
N ALA A 161 -18.07 -5.10 -7.33
CA ALA A 161 -18.73 -5.23 -6.03
C ALA A 161 -17.79 -5.72 -4.92
N ALA A 162 -16.78 -6.54 -5.25
CA ALA A 162 -15.77 -7.01 -4.30
C ALA A 162 -14.77 -5.90 -3.90
N LEU A 163 -14.69 -4.81 -4.66
CA LEU A 163 -13.81 -3.67 -4.40
C LEU A 163 -14.41 -2.64 -3.43
N GLU A 164 -15.75 -2.62 -3.27
CA GLU A 164 -16.45 -1.64 -2.43
C GLU A 164 -15.94 -1.59 -0.97
N PRO A 165 -15.65 -2.73 -0.30
CA PRO A 165 -15.01 -2.71 1.03
C PRO A 165 -13.66 -1.97 1.05
N MET A 166 -12.82 -2.16 0.02
CA MET A 166 -11.55 -1.46 -0.09
C MET A 166 -11.76 0.04 -0.34
N MET A 167 -12.76 0.41 -1.14
CA MET A 167 -13.11 1.83 -1.35
C MET A 167 -13.61 2.51 -0.07
N ARG A 168 -14.36 1.79 0.78
CA ARG A 168 -14.73 2.27 2.12
C ARG A 168 -13.49 2.51 3.00
N PHE A 169 -12.49 1.63 2.92
CA PHE A 169 -11.21 1.81 3.61
C PHE A 169 -10.42 3.03 3.09
N VAL A 170 -10.33 3.24 1.77
CA VAL A 170 -9.71 4.43 1.18
C VAL A 170 -10.40 5.70 1.66
N LYS A 171 -11.74 5.72 1.67
CA LYS A 171 -12.54 6.83 2.20
C LYS A 171 -12.27 7.06 3.68
N ALA A 172 -12.12 6.01 4.48
CA ALA A 172 -11.77 6.14 5.89
C ALA A 172 -10.44 6.87 6.04
N LEU A 173 -9.40 6.46 5.31
CA LEU A 173 -8.08 7.12 5.30
C LEU A 173 -8.17 8.61 4.93
N LEU A 174 -9.07 9.01 4.04
CA LEU A 174 -9.28 10.42 3.68
C LEU A 174 -9.89 11.28 4.80
N THR A 175 -10.57 10.66 5.78
CA THR A 175 -11.38 11.40 6.77
C THR A 175 -10.62 11.80 8.03
N PHE A 176 -9.32 11.53 8.09
CA PHE A 176 -8.47 11.92 9.22
C PHE A 176 -7.07 12.27 8.72
N ALA A 177 -6.54 13.36 9.26
CA ALA A 177 -5.16 13.83 9.10
C ALA A 177 -4.57 13.90 10.51
#